data_AF-R7G6B1-F1
#
_entry.id   AF-R7G6B1-F1
#
_cell.length_a   1.000
_cell.length_b   1.000
_cell.length_c   1.000
_cell.angle_alpha   90.00
_cell.angle_beta   90.00
_cell.angle_gamma   90.00
#
_symmetry.space_group_name_H-M   'P 1'
#
loop_
_entity.id
_entity.type
_entity.pdbx_description
1 polymer ?
#
loop_
_entity_poly.entity_id
_entity_poly.type
_entity_poly.pdbx_seq_one_letter_code
_entity_poly.pdbx_strand_id
1 'polypeptide(L)'
;MFYYKVRMYDEEFACSRIFSNEKPVEKESVVVVPDSYGEPSTAVVAEKVEEYIALSSDFDVEPFICIVDMKAYKARMNAKNKRAMVIKKMQDKMGEVKLIETFKKYAEKDDGMRTLFKEYQSTLQEDTSFDEENGE
;
A
#
# COMPACT_ATOMS: atom_id res chain seq x y z
N MET A 1 -9.62 -30.72 7.75
CA MET A 1 -8.28 -30.21 7.35
C MET A 1 -8.47 -29.20 6.24
N PHE A 2 -7.67 -28.14 6.17
CA PHE A 2 -7.67 -27.18 5.06
C PHE A 2 -6.32 -27.18 4.35
N TYR A 3 -6.30 -27.01 3.03
CA TYR A 3 -5.09 -27.08 2.21
C TYR A 3 -4.82 -25.75 1.52
N TYR A 4 -3.56 -25.38 1.42
CA TYR A 4 -3.13 -24.10 0.88
C TYR A 4 -1.87 -24.25 0.06
N LYS A 5 -1.85 -23.57 -1.09
CA LYS A 5 -0.61 -23.31 -1.81
C LYS A 5 0.03 -22.08 -1.19
N VAL A 6 1.27 -22.22 -0.76
CA VAL A 6 2.04 -21.09 -0.21
C VAL A 6 3.19 -20.74 -1.14
N ARG A 7 3.57 -19.46 -1.14
CA ARG A 7 4.74 -18.96 -1.83
C ARG A 7 5.85 -18.76 -0.81
N MET A 8 6.92 -19.52 -0.94
CA MET A 8 8.14 -19.34 -0.15
C MET A 8 9.04 -18.34 -0.87
N TYR A 9 9.70 -17.49 -0.11
CA TYR A 9 10.70 -16.56 -0.63
C TYR A 9 12.07 -17.15 -0.30
N ASP A 10 12.57 -18.01 -1.17
CA ASP A 10 13.98 -18.39 -1.18
C ASP A 10 14.72 -17.44 -2.14
N GLU A 11 15.96 -17.07 -1.80
CA GLU A 11 16.72 -16.01 -2.49
C GLU A 11 17.03 -16.35 -3.96
N GLU A 12 16.96 -17.63 -4.32
CA GLU A 12 17.30 -18.12 -5.66
C GLU A 12 16.10 -18.58 -6.50
N PHE A 13 14.99 -19.06 -5.89
CA PHE A 13 13.80 -19.52 -6.62
C PHE A 13 12.49 -19.32 -5.86
N ALA A 14 11.48 -18.80 -6.54
CA ALA A 14 10.11 -18.81 -6.02
C ALA A 14 9.55 -20.23 -6.06
N CYS A 15 9.65 -20.95 -4.95
CA CYS A 15 9.06 -22.28 -4.80
C CYS A 15 7.65 -22.16 -4.17
N SER A 16 6.69 -22.93 -4.71
CA SER A 16 5.37 -23.06 -4.12
C SER A 16 5.07 -24.52 -3.82
N ARG A 17 4.72 -24.82 -2.58
CA ARG A 17 4.31 -26.16 -2.11
C ARG A 17 2.94 -26.08 -1.45
N ILE A 18 2.26 -27.23 -1.35
CA ILE A 18 0.97 -27.36 -0.68
C ILE A 18 1.21 -27.77 0.77
N PHE A 19 0.56 -27.07 1.68
CA PHE A 19 0.59 -27.33 3.10
C PHE A 19 -0.82 -27.38 3.66
N SER A 20 -0.95 -27.94 4.85
CA SER A 20 -2.22 -28.08 5.55
C SER A 20 -2.29 -27.21 6.82
N ASN A 21 -3.51 -26.87 7.22
CA ASN A 21 -3.78 -26.28 8.52
C ASN A 21 -5.13 -26.75 9.05
N GLU A 22 -5.25 -26.86 10.37
CA GLU A 22 -6.50 -27.29 11.01
C GLU A 22 -7.61 -26.23 10.90
N LYS A 23 -7.22 -24.95 10.87
CA LYS A 23 -8.15 -23.81 10.81
C LYS A 23 -8.09 -23.10 9.46
N PRO A 24 -9.17 -22.43 9.04
CA PRO A 24 -9.14 -21.52 7.90
C PRO A 24 -8.04 -20.46 8.06
N VAL A 25 -7.28 -20.21 7.00
CA VAL A 25 -6.26 -19.15 6.94
C VAL A 25 -6.57 -18.25 5.75
N GLU A 26 -6.50 -16.94 5.98
CA GLU A 26 -6.80 -15.96 4.94
C GLU A 26 -5.67 -15.91 3.91
N LYS A 27 -6.05 -15.56 2.67
CA LYS A 27 -5.09 -15.24 1.61
C LYS A 27 -4.17 -14.10 2.07
N GLU A 28 -2.90 -14.15 1.66
CA GLU A 28 -1.87 -13.18 2.03
C GLU A 28 -1.48 -13.19 3.53
N SER A 29 -1.93 -14.19 4.30
CA SER A 29 -1.39 -14.43 5.63
C SER A 29 0.07 -14.87 5.53
N VAL A 30 0.89 -14.39 6.47
CA VAL A 30 2.28 -14.85 6.62
C VAL A 30 2.25 -16.08 7.53
N VAL A 31 2.89 -17.15 7.09
CA VAL A 31 2.94 -18.42 7.78
C VAL A 31 4.38 -18.91 7.86
N VAL A 32 4.65 -19.79 8.82
CA VAL A 32 5.91 -20.51 8.93
C VAL A 32 5.65 -21.95 8.51
N VAL A 33 6.48 -22.45 7.60
CA VAL A 33 6.41 -23.80 7.02
C VAL A 33 7.80 -24.42 7.02
N PRO A 34 7.94 -25.75 7.06
CA PRO A 34 9.23 -26.38 6.83
C PRO A 34 9.68 -26.17 5.39
N ASP A 35 10.96 -25.87 5.21
CA ASP A 35 11.60 -25.85 3.90
C ASP A 35 11.94 -27.28 3.42
N SER A 36 12.70 -27.38 2.32
CA SER A 36 13.12 -28.67 1.76
C SER A 36 14.09 -29.46 2.65
N TYR A 37 14.70 -28.82 3.64
CA TYR A 37 15.60 -29.43 4.63
C TYR A 37 14.92 -29.66 5.99
N GLY A 38 13.63 -29.31 6.11
CA GLY A 38 12.88 -29.40 7.35
C GLY A 38 13.10 -28.23 8.32
N GLU A 39 13.80 -27.18 7.88
CA GLU A 39 14.05 -25.98 8.69
C GLU A 39 12.89 -24.98 8.58
N PRO A 40 12.57 -24.21 9.63
CA PRO A 40 11.48 -23.24 9.59
C PRO A 40 11.77 -22.11 8.60
N SER A 41 10.87 -21.91 7.64
CA SER A 41 10.92 -20.84 6.66
C SER A 41 9.62 -20.05 6.60
N THR A 42 9.71 -18.75 6.28
CA THR A 42 8.53 -17.89 6.13
C THR A 42 7.95 -17.99 4.72
N ALA A 43 6.65 -18.12 4.65
CA ALA A 43 5.90 -18.16 3.40
C ALA A 43 4.64 -17.29 3.47
N VAL A 44 4.04 -17.06 2.31
CA VAL A 44 2.77 -16.35 2.19
C VAL A 44 1.71 -17.25 1.57
N VAL A 45 0.53 -17.30 2.18
CA VAL A 45 -0.62 -18.04 1.65
C VAL A 45 -1.06 -17.42 0.33
N ALA A 46 -0.89 -18.16 -0.77
CA ALA A 46 -1.25 -17.68 -2.10
C ALA A 46 -2.72 -17.96 -2.41
N GLU A 47 -3.19 -19.19 -2.14
CA GLU A 47 -4.57 -19.60 -2.36
C GLU A 47 -4.93 -20.86 -1.56
N LYS A 48 -6.23 -21.04 -1.33
CA LYS A 48 -6.80 -22.26 -0.79
C LYS A 48 -6.91 -23.29 -1.90
N VAL A 49 -6.56 -24.54 -1.59
CA VAL A 49 -6.57 -25.66 -2.51
C VAL A 49 -7.60 -26.69 -2.06
N GLU A 50 -8.23 -27.38 -3.01
CA GLU A 50 -9.12 -28.49 -2.71
C GLU A 50 -8.35 -29.73 -2.26
N GLU A 51 -8.97 -30.55 -1.42
CA GLU A 51 -8.34 -31.74 -0.85
C GLU A 51 -7.85 -32.72 -1.92
N TYR A 52 -8.64 -32.97 -2.97
CA TYR A 52 -8.22 -33.83 -4.09
C TYR A 52 -6.90 -33.37 -4.72
N ILE A 53 -6.74 -32.07 -4.96
CA ILE A 53 -5.52 -31.50 -5.56
C ILE A 53 -4.34 -31.65 -4.62
N ALA A 54 -4.57 -31.45 -3.31
CA ALA A 54 -3.53 -31.60 -2.30
C ALA A 54 -3.05 -33.06 -2.19
N LEU A 55 -3.97 -34.03 -2.25
CA LEU A 55 -3.65 -35.45 -2.17
C LEU A 55 -3.07 -36.01 -3.47
N SER A 56 -3.27 -35.35 -4.61
CA SER A 56 -2.66 -35.71 -5.89
C SER A 56 -1.30 -35.03 -6.14
N SER A 57 -0.77 -34.29 -5.16
CA SER A 57 0.53 -33.62 -5.25
C SER A 57 1.68 -34.64 -5.26
N ASP A 58 2.73 -34.35 -6.03
CA ASP A 58 3.97 -35.15 -6.06
C ASP A 58 4.76 -35.08 -4.74
N PHE A 59 4.42 -34.12 -3.88
CA PHE A 59 5.04 -33.91 -2.57
C PHE A 59 4.05 -34.15 -1.44
N ASP A 60 4.56 -34.73 -0.35
CA ASP A 60 3.81 -34.86 0.90
C ASP A 60 3.35 -33.51 1.42
N VAL A 61 2.10 -33.48 1.90
CA VAL A 61 1.48 -32.30 2.47
C VAL A 61 1.84 -32.19 3.95
N GLU A 62 2.69 -31.22 4.26
CA GLU A 62 3.09 -30.94 5.64
C GLU A 62 2.16 -29.88 6.27
N PRO A 63 2.00 -29.86 7.61
CA PRO A 63 1.23 -28.82 8.28
C PRO A 63 2.01 -27.50 8.36
N PHE A 64 1.28 -26.39 8.49
CA PHE A 64 1.89 -25.13 8.94
C PHE A 64 2.51 -25.30 10.33
N ILE A 65 3.70 -24.74 10.52
CA ILE A 65 4.33 -24.66 11.85
C ILE A 65 3.57 -23.64 12.70
N CYS A 66 3.35 -22.44 12.15
CA CYS A 66 2.51 -21.42 12.80
C CYS A 66 2.03 -20.36 11.80
N ILE A 67 1.09 -19.53 12.25
CA ILE A 67 0.59 -18.36 11.54
C ILE A 67 1.15 -17.12 12.24
N VAL A 68 1.75 -16.21 11.48
CA VAL A 68 2.39 -15.01 12.02
C VAL A 68 1.37 -13.88 12.17
N ASP A 69 1.20 -13.36 13.38
CA ASP A 69 0.36 -12.17 13.61
C ASP A 69 1.06 -10.90 13.11
N MET A 70 0.65 -10.47 11.91
CA MET A 70 1.15 -9.27 11.26
C MET A 70 0.32 -8.01 11.54
N LYS A 71 -0.73 -8.08 12.38
CA LYS A 71 -1.69 -6.98 12.55
C LYS A 71 -1.03 -5.71 13.06
N ALA A 72 -0.27 -5.82 14.14
CA ALA A 72 0.43 -4.68 14.74
C ALA A 72 1.50 -4.10 13.79
N TYR A 73 2.23 -4.97 13.08
CA TYR A 73 3.23 -4.54 12.11
C TYR A 73 2.59 -3.78 10.93
N LYS A 74 1.56 -4.35 10.30
CA LYS A 74 0.81 -3.72 9.21
C LYS A 74 0.23 -2.36 9.63
N ALA A 75 -0.32 -2.28 10.84
CA ALA A 75 -0.84 -1.02 11.39
C ALA A 75 0.26 0.06 11.50
N ARG A 76 1.43 -0.29 12.04
CA ARG A 76 2.58 0.65 12.14
C ARG A 76 3.07 1.10 10.76
N MET A 77 3.18 0.19 9.80
CA MET A 77 3.63 0.50 8.45
C MET A 77 2.62 1.40 7.72
N ASN A 78 1.33 1.11 7.83
CA ASN A 78 0.28 1.96 7.27
C ASN A 78 0.29 3.37 7.87
N ALA A 79 0.46 3.50 9.19
CA ALA A 79 0.57 4.80 9.85
C ALA A 79 1.83 5.56 9.41
N LYS A 80 2.96 4.88 9.21
CA LYS A 80 4.19 5.47 8.67
C LYS A 80 3.97 6.00 7.25
N ASN A 81 3.37 5.20 6.37
CA ASN A 81 3.11 5.58 4.98
C ASN A 81 2.13 6.75 4.87
N LYS A 82 1.04 6.73 5.66
CA LYS A 82 0.09 7.85 5.72
C LYS A 82 0.76 9.14 6.17
N ARG A 83 1.60 9.10 7.22
CA ARG A 83 2.36 10.28 7.67
C ARG A 83 3.29 10.80 6.58
N ALA A 84 4.02 9.92 5.89
CA ALA A 84 4.90 10.33 4.79
C ALA A 84 4.11 11.01 3.66
N MET A 85 2.94 10.47 3.30
CA MET A 85 2.07 11.07 2.28
C MET A 85 1.58 12.46 2.69
N VAL A 86 1.16 12.63 3.94
CA VAL A 86 0.72 13.93 4.46
C VAL A 86 1.88 14.94 4.47
N ILE A 87 3.06 14.54 4.94
CA ILE A 87 4.26 15.39 4.92
C ILE A 87 4.57 15.85 3.49
N LYS A 88 4.51 14.94 2.51
CA LYS A 88 4.74 15.29 1.10
C LYS A 88 3.73 16.35 0.63
N LYS A 89 2.43 16.13 0.88
CA LYS A 89 1.40 17.12 0.55
C LYS A 89 1.63 18.48 1.21
N MET A 90 2.07 18.48 2.48
CA MET A 90 2.42 19.72 3.18
C MET A 90 3.61 20.43 2.54
N GLN A 91 4.64 19.68 2.13
CA GLN A 91 5.80 20.24 1.45
C GLN A 91 5.41 20.85 0.10
N ASP A 92 4.61 20.13 -0.68
CA ASP A 92 4.11 20.60 -1.97
C ASP A 92 3.30 21.89 -1.77
N LYS A 93 2.37 21.90 -0.81
CA LYS A 93 1.55 23.09 -0.51
C LYS A 93 2.38 24.26 0.01
N MET A 94 3.38 23.99 0.84
CA MET A 94 4.29 25.03 1.32
C MET A 94 5.16 25.60 0.19
N GLY A 95 5.52 24.77 -0.79
CA GLY A 95 6.20 25.20 -2.02
C GLY A 95 5.33 26.17 -2.82
N GLU A 96 4.05 25.83 -3.04
CA GLU A 96 3.08 26.73 -3.69
C GLU A 96 2.95 28.07 -2.96
N VAL A 97 2.76 28.05 -1.63
CA VAL A 97 2.62 29.27 -0.83
C VAL A 97 3.86 30.16 -0.99
N LYS A 98 5.05 29.59 -0.89
CA LYS A 98 6.31 30.34 -1.08
C LYS A 98 6.44 30.92 -2.48
N LEU A 99 6.03 30.16 -3.51
CA LEU A 99 6.04 30.63 -4.89
C LEU A 99 5.11 31.84 -5.05
N ILE A 100 3.88 31.76 -4.53
CA ILE A 100 2.89 32.82 -4.58
C ILE A 100 3.37 34.07 -3.83
N GLU A 101 3.90 33.90 -2.61
CA GLU A 101 4.47 35.02 -1.84
C GLU A 101 5.62 35.70 -2.56
N THR A 102 6.48 34.91 -3.21
CA THR A 102 7.60 35.42 -4.00
C THR A 102 7.09 36.19 -5.21
N PHE A 103 6.15 35.61 -5.96
CA PHE A 103 5.50 36.28 -7.10
C PHE A 103 4.86 37.61 -6.70
N LYS A 104 4.12 37.64 -5.59
CA LYS A 104 3.51 38.86 -5.05
C LYS A 104 4.55 39.95 -4.78
N LYS A 105 5.68 39.60 -4.16
CA LYS A 105 6.79 40.53 -3.88
C LYS A 105 7.42 41.11 -5.14
N TYR A 106 7.51 40.32 -6.22
CA TYR A 106 8.08 40.79 -7.49
C TYR A 106 7.07 41.56 -8.35
N ALA A 107 5.78 41.23 -8.29
CA ALA A 107 4.70 41.94 -8.97
C ALA A 107 4.57 43.43 -8.53
N GLU A 108 5.06 43.77 -7.34
CA GLU A 108 5.16 45.17 -6.90
C GLU A 108 6.22 45.95 -7.69
N LYS A 109 7.25 45.27 -8.20
CA LYS A 109 8.45 45.87 -8.79
C LYS A 109 8.58 45.69 -10.31
N ASP A 110 7.87 44.71 -10.88
CA ASP A 110 7.94 44.37 -12.30
C ASP A 110 6.53 44.24 -12.91
N ASP A 111 6.27 44.98 -14.00
CA ASP A 111 4.95 45.05 -14.63
C ASP A 111 4.56 43.74 -15.35
N GLY A 112 5.53 42.96 -15.83
CA GLY A 112 5.30 41.64 -16.42
C GLY A 112 4.82 40.64 -15.37
N MET A 113 5.52 40.59 -14.24
CA MET A 113 5.13 39.79 -13.07
C MET A 113 3.79 40.23 -12.48
N ARG A 114 3.48 41.53 -12.51
CA ARG A 114 2.17 42.04 -12.08
C ARG A 114 1.03 41.54 -12.96
N THR A 115 1.25 41.46 -14.27
CA THR A 115 0.25 40.97 -15.23
C THR A 115 -0.03 39.49 -14.99
N LEU A 116 1.02 38.68 -14.90
CA LEU A 116 0.90 37.24 -14.61
C LEU A 116 0.26 36.95 -13.25
N PHE A 117 0.58 37.76 -12.23
CA PHE A 117 -0.03 37.60 -10.90
C PHE A 117 -1.52 37.95 -10.89
N LYS A 118 -1.94 38.97 -11.64
CA LYS A 118 -3.37 39.30 -11.80
C LYS A 118 -4.14 38.19 -12.53
N GLU A 119 -3.55 37.61 -13.57
CA GLU A 119 -4.13 36.47 -14.29
C GLU A 119 -4.31 35.26 -13.36
N TYR A 120 -3.31 34.94 -12.54
CA TYR A 120 -3.42 33.93 -11.50
C TYR A 120 -4.51 34.25 -10.45
N GLN A 121 -4.70 35.53 -10.09
CA GLN A 121 -5.77 35.90 -9.15
C GLN A 121 -7.17 35.74 -9.76
N SER A 122 -7.34 36.00 -11.06
CA SER A 122 -8.64 35.78 -11.72
C SER A 122 -9.06 34.32 -11.75
N THR A 123 -8.12 33.38 -11.91
CA THR A 123 -8.46 31.94 -11.91
C THR A 123 -8.93 31.44 -10.53
N LEU A 124 -8.55 32.12 -9.44
CA LEU A 124 -9.04 31.79 -8.09
C LEU A 124 -10.48 32.25 -7.83
N GLN A 125 -11.01 33.21 -8.60
CA GLN A 125 -12.37 33.74 -8.41
C GLN A 125 -13.43 32.90 -9.13
N GLU A 126 -13.06 32.23 -10.24
CA GLU A 126 -13.97 31.37 -11.02
C GLU A 126 -14.37 30.09 -10.26
N ASP A 127 -13.56 29.61 -9.33
CA ASP A 127 -13.86 28.39 -8.54
C ASP A 127 -14.91 28.60 -7.44
N THR A 128 -15.26 29.84 -7.08
CA THR A 128 -16.18 30.15 -5.98
C THR A 128 -17.64 30.44 -6.40
N SER A 129 -17.95 30.44 -7.69
CA SER A 129 -19.28 30.83 -8.21
C SER A 129 -20.22 29.65 -8.52
N PHE A 130 -19.83 28.40 -8.23
CA PHE A 130 -20.60 27.21 -8.64
C PHE A 130 -21.49 26.58 -7.54
N ASP A 131 -21.43 27.04 -6.29
CA ASP A 131 -22.10 26.39 -5.15
C ASP A 131 -23.37 27.10 -4.60
N GLU A 132 -23.83 28.22 -5.19
CA GLU A 132 -25.00 28.95 -4.66
C GLU A 132 -26.34 28.71 -5.39
N GLU A 133 -26.39 27.98 -6.50
CA GLU A 133 -27.65 27.69 -7.21
C GLU A 133 -28.01 26.19 -7.16
N ASN A 134 -28.49 25.69 -6.02
CA ASN A 134 -29.40 24.53 -5.94
C ASN A 134 -29.92 24.38 -4.50
N GLY A 135 -30.89 25.21 -4.13
CA GLY A 135 -31.51 25.17 -2.81
C GLY A 135 -32.83 25.93 -2.77
N GLU A 136 -33.81 25.53 -3.60
CA GLU A 136 -35.24 25.72 -3.34
C GLU A 136 -36.03 24.45 -3.72
#